data_AF-A0A4Q4ZJH0-F1
#
_entry.id   AF-A0A4Q4ZJH0-F1
#
_cell.length_a   1.000
_cell.length_b   1.000
_cell.length_c   1.000
_cell.angle_alpha   90.00
_cell.angle_beta   90.00
_cell.angle_gamma   90.00
#
_symmetry.space_group_name_H-M   'P 1'
#
loop_
_entity.id
_entity.type
_entity.pdbx_description
1 polymer ?
#
loop_
_entity_poly.entity_id
_entity_poly.type
_entity_poly.pdbx_seq_one_letter_code
_entity_poly.pdbx_strand_id
1 'polypeptide(L)'
;MNFGRLTTPQRVSGVAMLVVALAAFLPWVSILGISAIGIEGDGVLTLVLALAGAVILAFSTGLVGSPRVPGRKSQIVLLVLAVLAALIAFVDMNGAAAIGLYLTLLGGITWVVGAAWQLTLTKQAETSPAEGSQNQL
;
A
#
# COMPACT_ATOMS: atom_id res chain seq x y z
N MET A 1 -9.08 11.43 -13.44
CA MET A 1 -8.75 10.16 -12.76
C MET A 1 -9.89 9.19 -12.98
N ASN A 2 -9.62 7.92 -13.30
CA ASN A 2 -10.68 6.91 -13.51
C ASN A 2 -10.46 5.72 -12.56
N PHE A 3 -11.07 5.80 -11.37
CA PHE A 3 -10.97 4.78 -10.32
C PHE A 3 -11.59 3.43 -10.70
N GLY A 4 -12.46 3.42 -11.72
CA GLY A 4 -13.02 2.19 -12.28
C GLY A 4 -11.97 1.23 -12.84
N ARG A 5 -10.79 1.75 -13.21
CA ARG A 5 -9.68 0.97 -13.77
C ARG A 5 -8.88 0.20 -12.73
N LEU A 6 -9.00 0.56 -11.45
CA LEU A 6 -8.28 -0.13 -10.38
C LEU A 6 -8.96 -1.46 -10.04
N THR A 7 -8.18 -2.53 -9.95
CA THR A 7 -8.62 -3.82 -9.40
C THR A 7 -8.94 -3.67 -7.91
N THR A 8 -9.72 -4.60 -7.33
CA THR A 8 -10.02 -4.58 -5.90
C THR A 8 -8.76 -4.54 -5.02
N PRO A 9 -7.72 -5.36 -5.25
CA PRO A 9 -6.48 -5.27 -4.48
C PRO A 9 -5.76 -3.92 -4.59
N GLN A 10 -5.81 -3.29 -5.77
CA GLN A 10 -5.22 -1.96 -5.99
C GLN A 10 -6.00 -0.86 -5.26
N ARG A 11 -7.33 -0.96 -5.21
CA ARG A 11 -8.17 -0.03 -4.43
C ARG A 11 -7.90 -0.16 -2.94
N VAL A 12 -7.84 -1.39 -2.44
CA VAL A 12 -7.48 -1.67 -1.03
C VAL A 12 -6.12 -1.08 -0.71
N SER A 13 -5.11 -1.32 -1.56
CA SER A 13 -3.77 -0.75 -1.40
C SER A 13 -3.79 0.78 -1.42
N GLY A 14 -4.51 1.39 -2.35
CA GLY A 14 -4.59 2.86 -2.48
C GLY A 14 -5.26 3.52 -1.27
N VAL A 15 -6.36 2.94 -0.76
CA VAL A 15 -7.00 3.44 0.48
C VAL A 15 -6.08 3.25 1.68
N ALA A 16 -5.38 2.12 1.76
CA ALA A 16 -4.44 1.87 2.83
C ALA A 16 -3.26 2.86 2.83
N MET A 17 -2.69 3.18 1.65
CA MET A 17 -1.67 4.23 1.51
C MET A 17 -2.20 5.59 1.97
N LEU A 18 -3.46 5.93 1.64
CA LEU A 18 -4.09 7.17 2.10
C LEU A 18 -4.20 7.21 3.62
N VAL A 19 -4.62 6.11 4.26
CA VAL A 19 -4.69 6.00 5.72
C VAL A 19 -3.31 6.20 6.34
N VAL A 20 -2.28 5.52 5.83
CA VAL A 20 -0.89 5.68 6.30
C VAL A 20 -0.41 7.12 6.15
N ALA A 21 -0.67 7.76 5.01
CA ALA A 21 -0.27 9.14 4.77
C ALA A 21 -0.96 10.12 5.73
N LEU A 22 -2.26 9.95 5.99
CA LEU A 22 -2.99 10.78 6.95
C LEU A 22 -2.54 10.52 8.39
N ALA A 23 -2.24 9.26 8.73
CA ALA A 23 -1.79 8.86 10.05
C ALA A 23 -0.46 9.51 10.47
N ALA A 24 0.40 9.86 9.52
CA ALA A 24 1.63 10.60 9.79
C ALA A 24 1.40 11.98 10.42
N PHE A 25 0.25 12.62 10.15
CA PHE A 25 -0.11 13.93 10.72
C PHE A 25 -0.87 13.83 12.05
N LEU A 26 -1.13 12.62 12.53
CA LEU A 26 -1.81 12.39 13.81
C LEU A 26 -0.80 12.18 14.95
N PRO A 27 -1.24 12.26 16.21
CA PRO A 27 -0.42 11.88 17.37
C PRO A 27 0.08 10.45 17.23
N TRP A 28 1.40 10.27 17.24
CA TRP A 28 2.07 8.96 17.22
C TRP A 28 2.40 8.49 18.63
N VAL A 29 2.86 9.41 19.48
CA VAL A 29 3.16 9.14 20.88
C VAL A 29 2.40 10.13 21.75
N SER A 30 1.79 9.66 22.83
CA SER A 30 1.12 10.52 23.82
C SER A 30 1.45 10.06 25.23
N ILE A 31 2.08 10.94 26.00
CA ILE A 31 2.42 10.71 27.41
C ILE A 31 1.77 11.80 28.23
N LEU A 32 0.83 11.42 29.10
CA LEU A 32 0.15 12.33 30.04
C LEU A 32 -0.46 13.58 29.38
N GLY A 33 -0.97 13.45 28.15
CA GLY A 33 -1.62 14.52 27.40
C GLY A 33 -0.68 15.37 26.54
N ILE A 34 0.64 15.16 26.61
CA ILE A 34 1.60 15.73 25.66
C ILE A 34 1.79 14.75 24.52
N SER A 35 1.44 15.19 23.30
CA SER A 35 1.51 14.38 22.09
C SER A 35 2.62 14.85 21.16
N ALA A 36 3.38 13.90 20.62
CA ALA A 36 4.24 14.10 19.46
C ALA A 36 3.51 13.61 18.22
N ILE A 37 3.47 14.42 17.17
CA ILE A 37 2.85 14.04 15.89
C ILE A 37 3.82 13.20 15.07
N GLY A 38 3.31 12.33 14.20
CA GLY A 38 4.17 11.42 13.43
C GLY A 38 5.23 12.13 12.58
N ILE A 39 4.91 13.28 12.00
CA ILE A 39 5.86 14.06 11.18
C ILE A 39 7.03 14.66 11.98
N GLU A 40 6.99 14.65 13.32
CA GLU A 40 8.12 15.07 14.15
C GLU A 40 9.15 13.93 14.33
N GLY A 41 8.82 12.71 13.93
CA GLY A 41 9.70 11.55 14.02
C GLY A 41 9.61 10.64 12.79
N ASP A 42 9.54 9.32 13.02
CA ASP A 42 9.57 8.31 11.97
C ASP A 42 8.30 8.25 11.10
N GLY A 43 7.27 9.02 11.45
CA GLY A 43 6.09 9.22 10.61
C GLY A 43 6.40 9.90 9.28
N VAL A 44 7.48 10.68 9.18
CA VAL A 44 7.95 11.20 7.89
C VAL A 44 8.34 10.07 6.94
N LEU A 45 8.99 9.03 7.44
CA LEU A 45 9.43 7.91 6.62
C LEU A 45 8.22 7.14 6.07
N THR A 46 7.25 6.82 6.93
CA THR A 46 6.02 6.12 6.49
C THR A 46 5.17 6.96 5.53
N LEU A 47 5.15 8.29 5.71
CA LEU A 47 4.53 9.23 4.77
C LEU A 47 5.20 9.16 3.39
N VAL A 48 6.53 9.25 3.33
CA VAL A 48 7.29 9.18 2.07
C VAL A 48 7.06 7.84 1.38
N LEU A 49 7.07 6.73 2.12
CA LEU A 49 6.78 5.40 1.56
C LEU A 49 5.36 5.34 0.99
N ALA A 50 4.36 5.84 1.71
CA ALA A 50 2.97 5.87 1.27
C ALA A 50 2.77 6.72 0.01
N LEU A 51 3.38 7.90 -0.05
CA LEU A 51 3.31 8.77 -1.22
C LEU A 51 4.03 8.15 -2.43
N ALA A 52 5.23 7.60 -2.23
CA ALA A 52 5.95 6.89 -3.29
C ALA A 52 5.13 5.70 -3.80
N GLY A 53 4.52 4.92 -2.90
CA GLY A 53 3.60 3.83 -3.23
C GLY A 53 2.39 4.31 -4.05
N ALA A 54 1.75 5.39 -3.63
CA ALA A 54 0.60 5.97 -4.33
C ALA A 54 0.98 6.44 -5.75
N VAL A 55 2.14 7.08 -5.90
CA VAL A 55 2.69 7.50 -7.20
C VAL A 55 2.93 6.28 -8.09
N ILE A 56 3.62 5.26 -7.60
CA ILE A 56 3.89 4.03 -8.35
C ILE A 56 2.59 3.35 -8.77
N LEU A 57 1.61 3.22 -7.86
CA LEU A 57 0.29 2.67 -8.14
C LEU A 57 -0.40 3.46 -9.25
N ALA A 58 -0.45 4.80 -9.14
CA ALA A 58 -1.13 5.66 -10.09
C ALA A 58 -0.55 5.55 -11.52
N PHE A 59 0.77 5.52 -11.65
CA PHE A 59 1.45 5.44 -12.95
C PHE A 59 1.50 4.02 -13.54
N SER A 60 1.52 2.97 -12.71
CA SER A 60 1.55 1.58 -13.16
C SER A 60 0.18 1.04 -13.57
N THR A 61 -0.90 1.59 -13.03
CA THR A 61 -2.28 1.16 -13.31
C THR A 61 -2.99 2.01 -14.38
N GLY A 62 -2.36 3.09 -14.84
CA GLY A 62 -3.00 4.03 -15.77
C GLY A 62 -4.20 4.77 -15.15
N LEU A 63 -4.20 4.92 -13.82
CA LEU A 63 -5.13 5.80 -13.09
C LEU A 63 -5.00 7.25 -13.58
N VAL A 64 -3.77 7.62 -13.94
CA VAL A 64 -3.38 8.85 -14.61
C VAL A 64 -2.73 8.49 -15.96
N GLY A 65 -3.25 9.03 -17.06
CA GLY A 65 -2.74 8.79 -18.41
C GLY A 65 -3.34 7.57 -19.12
N SER A 66 -2.57 7.00 -20.06
CA SER A 66 -2.99 5.87 -20.89
C SER A 66 -3.15 4.58 -20.08
N PRO A 67 -4.10 3.69 -20.45
CA PRO A 67 -4.25 2.39 -19.80
C PRO A 67 -2.95 1.60 -19.83
N ARG A 68 -2.55 1.03 -18.69
CA ARG A 68 -1.35 0.19 -18.56
C ARG A 68 -1.65 -1.03 -17.72
N VAL A 69 -1.06 -2.15 -18.08
CA VAL A 69 -1.07 -3.36 -17.25
C VAL A 69 0.08 -3.23 -16.25
N PRO A 70 -0.18 -3.35 -14.93
CA PRO A 70 0.87 -3.21 -13.93
C PRO A 70 1.88 -4.36 -14.05
N GLY A 71 3.14 -4.02 -14.35
CA GLY A 71 4.21 -5.00 -14.45
C GLY A 71 4.57 -5.62 -13.10
N ARG A 72 5.10 -6.85 -13.12
CA ARG A 72 5.51 -7.59 -11.91
C ARG A 72 6.53 -6.82 -11.06
N LYS A 73 7.46 -6.07 -11.68
CA LYS A 73 8.44 -5.23 -10.96
C LYS A 73 7.76 -4.18 -10.08
N SER A 74 6.79 -3.42 -10.61
CA SER A 74 6.07 -2.41 -9.83
C SER A 74 5.25 -3.04 -8.70
N GLN A 75 4.69 -4.22 -8.91
CA GLN A 75 3.95 -4.92 -7.86
C GLN A 75 4.86 -5.38 -6.72
N ILE A 76 6.07 -5.89 -7.03
CA ILE A 76 7.06 -6.25 -6.01
C ILE A 76 7.51 -5.00 -5.23
N VAL A 77 7.81 -3.90 -5.94
CA VAL A 77 8.18 -2.64 -5.27
C VAL A 77 7.06 -2.17 -4.33
N LEU A 78 5.79 -2.21 -4.77
CA LEU A 78 4.65 -1.86 -3.92
C LEU A 78 4.54 -2.75 -2.68
N LEU A 79 4.81 -4.05 -2.81
CA LEU A 79 4.83 -4.97 -1.67
C LEU A 79 5.95 -4.62 -0.69
N VAL A 80 7.17 -4.34 -1.19
CA VAL A 80 8.30 -3.95 -0.34
C VAL A 80 8.00 -2.67 0.42
N LEU A 81 7.46 -1.64 -0.25
CA LEU A 81 7.07 -0.39 0.41
C LEU A 81 6.01 -0.62 1.50
N ALA A 82 5.02 -1.48 1.23
CA ALA A 82 3.99 -1.83 2.20
C ALA A 82 4.58 -2.52 3.44
N VAL A 83 5.48 -3.49 3.23
CA VAL A 83 6.16 -4.22 4.32
C VAL A 83 6.99 -3.26 5.16
N LEU A 84 7.77 -2.38 4.53
CA LEU A 84 8.57 -1.39 5.26
C LEU A 84 7.68 -0.45 6.09
N ALA A 85 6.59 0.07 5.52
CA ALA A 85 5.66 0.94 6.25
C ALA A 85 5.04 0.23 7.47
N ALA A 86 4.63 -1.03 7.32
CA ALA A 86 4.10 -1.83 8.42
C ALA A 86 5.16 -2.12 9.50
N LEU A 87 6.40 -2.45 9.09
CA LEU A 87 7.50 -2.75 10.01
C LEU A 87 7.93 -1.53 10.82
N ILE A 88 8.01 -0.34 10.21
CA ILE A 88 8.34 0.90 10.93
C ILE A 88 7.32 1.11 12.05
N ALA A 89 6.03 1.10 11.71
CA ALA A 89 4.97 1.29 12.70
C ALA A 89 5.00 0.20 13.79
N PHE A 90 5.28 -1.05 13.42
CA PHE A 90 5.38 -2.15 14.38
C PHE A 90 6.56 -1.99 15.35
N VAL A 91 7.73 -1.57 14.86
CA VAL A 91 8.93 -1.36 15.68
C VAL A 91 8.77 -0.17 16.61
N ASP A 92 8.10 0.89 16.15
CA ASP A 92 7.85 2.09 16.94
C ASP A 92 6.75 1.89 18.01
N MET A 93 6.04 0.76 17.94
CA MET A 93 4.93 0.47 18.83
C MET A 93 5.43 0.25 20.26
N ASN A 94 5.04 1.15 21.15
CA ASN A 94 5.44 1.14 22.56
C ASN A 94 4.25 1.51 23.48
N GLY A 95 4.49 1.52 24.80
CA GLY A 95 3.44 1.80 25.79
C GLY A 95 2.80 3.19 25.72
N ALA A 96 3.38 4.11 24.96
CA ALA A 96 2.88 5.46 24.73
C ALA A 96 2.31 5.65 23.30
N ALA A 97 2.12 4.57 22.54
CA ALA A 97 1.56 4.63 21.20
C ALA A 97 0.17 5.27 21.18
N ALA A 98 -0.04 6.18 20.24
CA ALA A 98 -1.30 6.87 20.02
C ALA A 98 -1.91 6.49 18.65
N ILE A 99 -3.06 7.08 18.34
CA ILE A 99 -3.90 6.69 17.20
C ILE A 99 -3.15 6.69 15.85
N GLY A 100 -2.22 7.61 15.65
CA GLY A 100 -1.41 7.69 14.44
C GLY A 100 -0.59 6.42 14.21
N LEU A 101 0.11 5.91 15.24
CA LEU A 101 0.88 4.67 15.11
C LEU A 101 -0.01 3.45 14.81
N TYR A 102 -1.16 3.34 15.46
CA TYR A 102 -2.10 2.25 15.19
C TYR A 102 -2.66 2.30 13.76
N LEU A 103 -3.01 3.48 13.26
CA LEU A 103 -3.50 3.66 11.90
C LEU A 103 -2.42 3.38 10.86
N THR A 104 -1.18 3.81 11.12
CA THR A 104 -0.02 3.48 10.27
C THR A 104 0.21 1.98 10.22
N LEU A 105 0.13 1.27 11.35
CA LEU A 105 0.29 -0.18 11.39
C LEU A 105 -0.84 -0.91 10.66
N LEU A 106 -2.10 -0.61 10.96
CA LEU A 106 -3.25 -1.26 10.33
C LEU A 106 -3.34 -0.92 8.84
N GLY A 107 -3.05 0.33 8.47
CA GLY A 107 -2.92 0.76 7.07
C GLY A 107 -1.78 0.01 6.37
N GLY A 108 -0.60 -0.08 7.00
CA GLY A 108 0.53 -0.84 6.49
C GLY A 108 0.20 -2.31 6.25
N ILE A 109 -0.41 -3.00 7.22
CA ILE A 109 -0.84 -4.40 7.08
C ILE A 109 -1.87 -4.54 5.95
N THR A 110 -2.87 -3.65 5.90
CA THR A 110 -3.89 -3.66 4.84
C THR A 110 -3.27 -3.47 3.46
N TRP A 111 -2.27 -2.59 3.36
CA TRP A 111 -1.51 -2.40 2.13
C TRP A 111 -0.70 -3.65 1.77
N VAL A 112 -0.04 -4.31 2.72
CA VAL A 112 0.67 -5.59 2.47
C VAL A 112 -0.29 -6.64 1.90
N VAL A 113 -1.47 -6.79 2.50
CA VAL A 113 -2.50 -7.72 2.02
C VAL A 113 -2.94 -7.38 0.59
N GLY A 114 -3.22 -6.11 0.31
CA GLY A 114 -3.59 -5.65 -1.04
C GLY A 114 -2.48 -5.91 -2.08
N ALA A 115 -1.23 -5.63 -1.74
CA ALA A 115 -0.09 -5.82 -2.62
C ALA A 115 0.20 -7.32 -2.88
N ALA A 116 0.15 -8.14 -1.82
CA ALA A 116 0.33 -9.59 -1.93
C ALA A 116 -0.78 -10.23 -2.78
N TRP A 117 -2.03 -9.82 -2.57
CA TRP A 117 -3.17 -10.30 -3.36
C TRP A 117 -3.04 -9.93 -4.84
N GLN A 118 -2.57 -8.73 -5.17
CA GLN A 118 -2.31 -8.35 -6.55
C GLN A 118 -1.25 -9.24 -7.23
N LEU A 119 -0.21 -9.63 -6.49
CA LEU A 119 0.84 -10.52 -6.99
C LEU A 119 0.31 -11.95 -7.22
N THR A 120 -0.54 -12.46 -6.34
CA THR A 120 -1.12 -13.80 -6.52
C THR A 120 -2.03 -13.86 -7.75
N LEU A 121 -2.83 -12.82 -8.01
CA LEU A 121 -3.66 -12.74 -9.23
C LEU A 121 -2.80 -12.69 -10.49
N THR A 122 -1.71 -11.93 -10.48
CA THR A 122 -0.80 -11.83 -11.62
C THR A 122 -0.11 -13.16 -11.90
N LYS A 123 0.34 -13.87 -10.85
CA LYS A 123 0.95 -15.21 -10.98
C LYS A 123 -0.04 -16.22 -11.58
N GLN A 124 -1.31 -16.21 -11.14
CA GLN A 124 -2.33 -17.11 -11.67
C GLN A 124 -2.59 -16.88 -13.17
N ALA A 125 -2.65 -15.61 -13.59
CA ALA A 125 -2.81 -15.23 -15.00
C ALA A 125 -1.63 -15.68 -15.87
N GLU A 126 -0.40 -15.67 -15.35
CA GLU A 126 0.79 -16.15 -16.06
C GLU A 126 0.82 -17.69 -16.20
N THR A 127 0.21 -18.42 -15.26
CA THR A 127 0.24 -19.90 -15.22
C THR A 127 -0.93 -20.58 -15.92
N SER A 128 -1.97 -19.85 -16.32
CA SER A 128 -3.12 -20.42 -17.03
C SER A 128 -2.77 -20.55 -18.52
N PRO A 129 -2.47 -21.75 -19.04
CA PRO A 129 -2.22 -21.94 -20.46
C PRO A 129 -3.57 -21.73 -21.19
N ALA A 130 -3.51 -21.29 -22.44
CA ALA A 130 -4.65 -21.23 -23.33
C ALA A 130 -5.21 -22.65 -23.62
N GLU A 131 -5.92 -23.24 -22.67
CA GLU A 131 -6.80 -24.39 -22.86
C GLU A 131 -8.04 -23.91 -23.61
N GLY A 132 -7.94 -23.83 -24.94
CA GLY A 132 -9.12 -23.48 -25.76
C GLY A 132 -8.90 -23.43 -27.27
N SER A 133 -7.67 -23.27 -27.76
CA SER A 133 -7.44 -23.05 -29.21
C SER A 133 -7.05 -24.31 -30.01
N GLN A 134 -7.30 -25.52 -29.50
CA GLN A 134 -7.03 -26.77 -30.25
C GLN A 134 -8.26 -27.62 -30.58
N ASN A 135 -9.48 -27.17 -30.28
CA ASN A 135 -10.72 -27.87 -30.64
C ASN A 135 -11.64 -27.02 -31.53
N GLN A 136 -11.09 -26.44 -32.60
CA GLN A 136 -11.91 -25.99 -33.73
C GLN A 136 -11.28 -26.45 -35.05
N LEU A 137 -11.79 -27.61 -35.48
CA LEU A 137 -12.01 -28.09 -36.86
C LEU A 137 -10.79 -28.23 -37.78
#